data_AF-A0A242L1R7-F1
#
_entry.id   AF-A0A242L1R7-F1
#
_cell.length_a   1.000
_cell.length_b   1.000
_cell.length_c   1.000
_cell.angle_alpha   90.00
_cell.angle_beta   90.00
_cell.angle_gamma   90.00
#
_symmetry.space_group_name_H-M   'P 1'
#
loop_
_entity.id
_entity.type
_entity.pdbx_description
1 polymer ?
#
loop_
_entity_poly.entity_id
_entity_poly.type
_entity_poly.pdbx_seq_one_letter_code
_entity_poly.pdbx_strand_id
1 'polypeptide(L)' 'MNDFDSLGARQQPLTAKPVATDWQDNPLHQGDVCYLTEDGYVQEEDILEYAQQHYPKIILGGI' A
#
# COMPACT_ATOMS: atom_id res chain seq x y z
N MET A 1 3.83 -26.05 -2.51
CA MET A 1 5.17 -25.65 -2.04
C MET A 1 5.67 -26.72 -1.08
N ASN A 2 6.96 -27.06 -1.13
CA ASN A 2 7.58 -27.98 -0.17
C ASN A 2 7.99 -27.13 1.04
N ASP A 3 7.51 -27.44 2.24
CA ASP A 3 7.84 -26.67 3.46
C ASP A 3 9.29 -26.88 3.92
N PHE A 4 10.01 -27.78 3.26
CA PHE A 4 11.37 -28.19 3.61
C PHE A 4 12.28 -28.12 2.38
N ASP A 5 13.51 -27.64 2.57
CA ASP A 5 14.54 -27.65 1.54
C ASP A 5 15.13 -29.05 1.32
N SER A 6 16.03 -29.20 0.35
CA SER A 6 16.69 -30.48 0.04
C SER A 6 17.55 -31.06 1.18
N LEU A 7 17.77 -30.28 2.24
CA LEU A 7 18.49 -30.68 3.46
C LEU A 7 17.53 -30.92 4.65
N GLY A 8 16.21 -30.81 4.43
CA GLY A 8 15.20 -31.02 5.47
C GLY A 8 15.04 -29.84 6.43
N ALA A 9 15.58 -28.65 6.12
CA ALA A 9 15.35 -27.46 6.92
C ALA A 9 14.02 -26.81 6.54
N ARG A 10 13.27 -26.34 7.55
CA ARG A 10 12.03 -25.57 7.35
C ARG A 10 12.34 -24.32 6.53
N GLN A 11 11.74 -24.20 5.36
CA GLN A 11 11.81 -22.99 4.58
C GLN A 11 11.02 -21.90 5.31
N GLN A 12 11.63 -20.74 5.52
CA GLN A 12 10.86 -19.57 5.96
C GLN A 12 9.77 -19.31 4.91
N PRO A 13 8.54 -18.93 5.32
CA PRO A 13 7.53 -18.54 4.35
C PRO A 13 8.15 -17.46 3.47
N LEU A 14 8.09 -17.66 2.15
CA LEU A 14 8.52 -16.67 1.17
C LEU A 14 7.81 -15.37 1.56
N THR A 15 8.57 -14.38 2.01
CA THR A 15 8.05 -13.04 2.26
C THR A 15 7.29 -12.64 1.01
N ALA A 16 6.01 -12.28 1.19
CA ALA A 16 5.16 -11.90 0.07
C ALA A 16 5.88 -10.80 -0.69
N LYS A 17 6.20 -11.06 -1.97
CA LYS A 17 6.84 -10.05 -2.79
C LYS A 17 5.82 -8.93 -3.03
N PRO A 18 6.23 -7.66 -2.98
CA PRO A 18 5.34 -6.60 -3.37
C PRO A 18 4.88 -6.80 -4.82
N VAL A 19 3.60 -6.58 -5.05
CA VAL A 19 2.96 -6.69 -6.37
C VAL A 19 2.98 -5.37 -7.11
N ALA A 20 3.05 -4.25 -6.40
CA ALA A 20 3.10 -2.89 -6.94
C ALA A 20 3.69 -1.92 -5.91
N THR A 21 3.76 -0.64 -6.27
CA THR A 21 4.02 0.47 -5.35
C THR A 21 2.82 1.41 -5.32
N ASP A 22 2.60 2.05 -4.17
CA ASP A 22 1.59 3.08 -4.01
C ASP A 22 2.09 4.46 -4.50
N TRP A 23 1.24 5.47 -4.39
CA TRP A 23 1.53 6.87 -4.77
C TRP A 23 2.68 7.52 -3.97
N GLN A 24 3.13 6.92 -2.86
CA GLN A 24 4.27 7.35 -2.04
C GLN A 24 5.49 6.43 -2.20
N ASP A 25 5.50 5.56 -3.22
CA ASP A 25 6.53 4.53 -3.44
C ASP A 25 6.59 3.43 -2.35
N ASN A 26 5.56 3.29 -1.52
CA ASN A 26 5.48 2.19 -0.55
C ASN A 26 5.11 0.87 -1.25
N PRO A 27 5.65 -0.27 -0.80
CA PRO A 27 5.35 -1.57 -1.39
C PRO A 27 3.91 -2.03 -1.08
N LEU A 28 3.15 -2.34 -2.12
CA LEU A 28 1.82 -2.96 -2.02
C LEU A 28 1.94 -4.48 -2.13
N HIS A 29 1.21 -5.19 -1.28
CA HIS A 29 1.19 -6.64 -1.21
C HIS A 29 -0.17 -7.19 -1.65
N GLN A 30 -0.17 -8.47 -2.03
CA GLN A 30 -1.41 -9.14 -2.41
C GLN A 30 -2.34 -9.26 -1.20
N GLY A 31 -3.53 -8.68 -1.30
CA GLY A 31 -4.54 -8.66 -0.24
C GLY A 31 -4.78 -7.27 0.36
N ASP A 32 -3.90 -6.30 0.07
CA ASP A 32 -4.05 -4.93 0.55
C ASP A 32 -5.26 -4.24 -0.12
N VAL A 33 -6.02 -3.48 0.66
CA VAL A 33 -7.17 -2.71 0.19
C VAL A 33 -6.69 -1.35 -0.27
N CYS A 34 -6.80 -1.08 -1.57
CA CYS A 34 -6.33 0.15 -2.19
C CYS A 34 -7.41 0.76 -3.09
N TYR A 35 -7.37 2.08 -3.22
CA TYR A 35 -8.15 2.87 -4.17
C TYR A 35 -7.25 3.33 -5.33
N LEU A 36 -7.78 3.35 -6.55
CA LEU A 36 -7.08 3.89 -7.71
C LEU A 36 -7.39 5.38 -7.85
N THR A 37 -6.36 6.21 -7.91
CA THR A 37 -6.43 7.66 -8.12
C THR A 37 -5.62 8.08 -9.35
N GLU A 38 -5.54 9.38 -9.64
CA GLU A 38 -4.74 9.88 -10.77
C GLU A 38 -3.22 9.72 -10.54
N ASP A 39 -2.78 9.73 -9.28
CA ASP A 39 -1.36 9.63 -8.90
C ASP A 39 -0.91 8.18 -8.64
N GLY A 40 -1.83 7.23 -8.62
CA GLY A 40 -1.53 5.80 -8.46
C GLY A 40 -2.50 5.08 -7.53
N TYR A 41 -2.02 4.00 -6.92
CA TYR A 41 -2.76 3.30 -5.87
C TYR A 41 -2.57 4.02 -4.53
N VAL A 42 -3.64 4.18 -3.77
CA VAL A 42 -3.64 4.76 -2.43
C VAL A 42 -4.21 3.70 -1.48
N GLN A 43 -3.47 3.34 -0.43
CA GLN A 43 -3.94 2.38 0.57
C GLN A 43 -5.14 2.95 1.35
N GLU A 44 -6.02 2.07 1.83
CA GLU A 44 -7.20 2.49 2.60
C GLU A 44 -6.83 3.33 3.84
N GLU A 45 -5.70 3.02 4.49
CA GLU A 45 -5.21 3.79 5.64
C GLU A 45 -4.77 5.22 5.29
N ASP A 46 -4.30 5.44 4.05
CA ASP A 46 -3.74 6.72 3.59
C ASP A 46 -4.76 7.58 2.82
N ILE A 47 -5.97 7.08 2.57
CA ILE A 47 -6.96 7.78 1.74
C ILE A 47 -7.32 9.16 2.28
N LEU A 48 -7.32 9.31 3.62
CA LEU A 48 -7.58 10.59 4.27
C LEU A 48 -6.42 11.56 4.10
N GLU A 49 -5.18 11.06 4.15
CA GLU A 49 -3.99 11.88 3.91
C GLU A 49 -3.95 12.34 2.45
N TYR A 50 -4.13 11.42 1.51
CA TYR A 50 -4.24 11.73 0.08
C TYR A 50 -5.32 12.79 -0.17
N ALA A 51 -6.52 12.61 0.40
CA ALA A 51 -7.60 13.58 0.23
C ALA A 51 -7.25 14.97 0.79
N GLN A 52 -6.53 15.06 1.92
CA GLN A 52 -6.13 16.35 2.49
C GLN A 52 -5.05 17.05 1.65
N GLN A 53 -4.13 16.29 1.08
CA GLN A 53 -3.07 16.84 0.21
C GLN A 53 -3.65 17.36 -1.11
N HIS A 54 -4.59 16.64 -1.71
CA HIS A 54 -5.17 16.98 -3.02
C HIS A 54 -6.38 17.92 -2.95
N TYR A 55 -7.15 17.86 -1.86
CA TYR A 55 -8.35 18.68 -1.64
C TYR A 55 -8.23 19.42 -0.30
N PRO A 56 -7.30 20.38 -0.18
CA PRO A 56 -7.15 21.16 1.03
C PRO A 56 -8.48 21.84 1.35
N LYS A 57 -8.96 21.67 2.59
CA LYS A 57 -10.18 22.35 3.05
C LYS A 57 -9.99 23.84 2.85
N ILE A 58 -10.78 24.43 1.96
CA ILE A 58 -10.87 25.88 1.83
C ILE A 58 -11.52 26.40 3.12
N ILE A 59 -10.72 26.91 4.05
CA ILE A 59 -11.24 27.70 5.16
C ILE A 59 -11.65 29.03 4.56
N LEU A 60 -12.95 29.18 4.28
CA LEU A 60 -13.54 30.49 4.00
C LEU A 60 -13.55 31.30 5.31
N GLY A 61 -12.38 31.84 5.66
CA GLY A 61 -12.24 32.87 6.68
C GLY A 61 -12.81 34.18 6.14
N GLY A 62 -14.12 34.34 6.23
CA GLY A 62 -14.78 35.62 6.09
C GLY A 62 -14.64 36.40 7.38
N ILE A 63 -13.79 37.43 7.34
CA ILE A 63 -13.83 38.59 8.24
C ILE A 63 -15.22 39.22 8.32
#